data_AF-A0A820KAQ0-F1
#
_entry.id   AF-A0A820KAQ0-F1
#
_cell.length_a   1.000
_cell.length_b   1.000
_cell.length_c   1.000
_cell.angle_alpha   90.00
_cell.angle_beta   90.00
_cell.angle_gamma   90.00
#
_symmetry.space_group_name_H-M   'P 1'
#
loop_
_entity.id
_entity.type
_entity.pdbx_description
1 polymer ?
#
loop_
_entity_poly.entity_id
_entity_poly.type
_entity_poly.pdbx_seq_one_letter_code
_entity_poly.pdbx_strand_id
1 'polypeptide(L)'
;MNNRQKNQSIIEFLNYFDNEWIQTNGGWYEGIQLYTPSTNNALEATNKVIKDDGTFRERHVLSRFLVVASNIINNWSIERDPSSINTKLFATEPTICLNLWTTSYQWAKSSKNVICIKNDVSNKYYIPAGNLESISQGDLNKYVNKKWTTFNQFMKSFDIWCVEIKNDSDWKTSRCTCPAFLKNYICKHIIGMSIRLKLCKPPPAAKNVPIGEKRKRGRPAKARRALLMQ
;
A
#
# COMPACT_ATOMS: atom_id res chain seq x y z
N MET A 1 24.96 -27.39 25.40
CA MET A 1 25.32 -27.64 23.99
C MET A 1 26.72 -27.13 23.74
N ASN A 2 27.63 -28.00 23.31
CA ASN A 2 29.02 -27.65 23.01
C ASN A 2 29.08 -26.80 21.72
N ASN A 3 30.01 -25.84 21.60
CA ASN A 3 30.05 -24.87 20.47
C ASN A 3 30.06 -25.54 19.08
N ARG A 4 30.62 -26.74 18.98
CA ARG A 4 30.67 -27.55 17.76
C ARG A 4 29.27 -28.02 17.29
N GLN A 5 28.38 -28.39 18.22
CA GLN A 5 27.00 -28.77 17.91
C GLN A 5 26.14 -27.56 17.49
N LYS A 6 26.38 -26.38 18.09
CA LYS A 6 25.72 -25.14 17.65
C LYS A 6 26.09 -24.80 16.21
N ASN A 7 27.38 -24.89 15.85
CA ASN A 7 27.82 -24.60 14.49
C ASN A 7 27.24 -25.59 13.46
N GLN A 8 27.12 -26.88 13.82
CA GLN A 8 26.50 -27.88 12.95
C GLN A 8 25.01 -27.58 12.69
N SER A 9 24.24 -27.25 13.74
CA SER A 9 22.82 -26.92 13.59
C SER A 9 22.58 -25.67 12.72
N ILE A 10 23.49 -24.70 12.77
CA ILE A 10 23.43 -23.49 11.94
C ILE A 10 23.67 -23.85 10.47
N ILE A 11 24.67 -24.70 10.19
CA ILE A 11 24.97 -25.14 8.82
C ILE A 11 23.80 -25.93 8.23
N GLU A 12 23.22 -26.85 9.01
CA GLU A 12 22.04 -27.62 8.59
C GLU A 12 20.85 -26.72 8.27
N PHE A 13 20.58 -25.72 9.12
CA PHE A 13 19.55 -24.72 8.86
C PHE A 13 19.83 -23.91 7.59
N LEU A 14 21.07 -23.43 7.38
CA LEU A 14 21.42 -22.63 6.21
C LEU A 14 21.29 -23.45 4.92
N ASN A 15 21.69 -24.71 4.91
CA ASN A 15 21.54 -25.61 3.77
C ASN A 15 20.08 -25.88 3.46
N TYR A 16 19.27 -26.18 4.48
CA TYR A 16 17.83 -26.34 4.33
C TYR A 16 17.20 -25.05 3.78
N PHE A 17 17.57 -23.90 4.34
CA PHE A 17 17.02 -22.62 3.94
C PHE A 17 17.35 -22.26 2.50
N ASP A 18 18.59 -22.49 2.06
CA ASP A 18 18.99 -22.26 0.67
C ASP A 18 18.20 -23.16 -0.30
N ASN A 19 18.16 -24.48 -0.03
CA ASN A 19 17.47 -25.44 -0.89
C ASN A 19 15.97 -25.15 -0.98
N GLU A 20 15.30 -24.95 0.15
CA GLU A 20 13.85 -24.81 0.18
C GLU A 20 13.39 -23.40 -0.18
N TRP A 21 14.00 -22.38 0.39
CA TRP A 21 13.49 -21.01 0.33
C TRP A 21 14.21 -20.12 -0.67
N ILE A 22 15.43 -20.45 -1.10
CA ILE A 22 16.13 -19.66 -2.12
C ILE A 22 16.00 -20.31 -3.49
N GLN A 23 16.32 -21.61 -3.60
CA GLN A 23 16.33 -22.31 -4.89
C GLN A 23 14.96 -22.82 -5.31
N THR A 24 14.23 -23.50 -4.42
CA THR A 24 12.93 -24.12 -4.77
C THR A 24 11.78 -23.12 -4.69
N ASN A 25 11.63 -22.42 -3.56
CA ASN A 25 10.51 -21.52 -3.29
C ASN A 25 10.94 -20.05 -3.19
N GLY A 26 11.84 -19.59 -4.08
CA GLY A 26 12.45 -18.26 -4.06
C GLY A 26 11.50 -17.04 -4.08
N GLY A 27 10.19 -17.26 -4.23
CA GLY A 27 9.16 -16.21 -4.25
C GLY A 27 8.54 -15.84 -2.91
N TRP A 28 9.09 -16.30 -1.79
CA TRP A 28 8.51 -16.07 -0.46
C TRP A 28 8.67 -14.66 0.08
N TYR A 29 9.60 -13.85 -0.44
CA TYR A 29 9.91 -12.53 0.10
C TYR A 29 9.25 -11.39 -0.69
N GLU A 30 8.78 -10.37 0.03
CA GLU A 30 8.09 -9.17 -0.49
C GLU A 30 8.78 -8.49 -1.68
N GLY A 31 10.11 -8.55 -1.70
CA GLY A 31 10.95 -7.88 -2.70
C GLY A 31 10.89 -8.52 -4.09
N ILE A 32 10.39 -9.75 -4.23
CA ILE A 32 10.37 -10.43 -5.53
C ILE A 32 9.42 -9.75 -6.52
N GLN A 33 8.29 -9.24 -6.02
CA GLN A 33 7.30 -8.53 -6.83
C GLN A 33 6.92 -7.22 -6.15
N LEU A 34 7.76 -6.21 -6.34
CA LEU A 34 7.47 -4.86 -5.89
C LEU A 34 6.16 -4.36 -6.50
N TYR A 35 5.44 -3.55 -5.73
CA TYR A 35 4.15 -2.98 -6.13
C TYR A 35 3.06 -4.05 -6.34
N THR A 36 3.15 -5.17 -5.61
CA THR A 36 2.11 -6.22 -5.48
C THR A 36 1.62 -6.26 -4.03
N PRO A 37 0.32 -6.45 -3.72
CA PRO A 37 -0.13 -6.40 -2.34
C PRO A 37 0.29 -7.70 -1.68
N SER A 38 1.14 -7.63 -0.67
CA SER A 38 1.32 -8.79 0.19
C SER A 38 0.21 -8.85 1.22
N THR A 39 -0.93 -9.34 0.74
CA THR A 39 -2.08 -9.61 1.58
C THR A 39 -2.85 -10.80 1.05
N ASN A 40 -3.13 -11.74 1.96
CA ASN A 40 -4.07 -12.82 1.72
C ASN A 40 -5.51 -12.39 2.00
N ASN A 41 -5.79 -11.11 2.31
CA ASN A 41 -7.13 -10.65 2.72
C ASN A 41 -8.22 -11.03 1.72
N ALA A 42 -7.93 -10.96 0.42
CA ALA A 42 -8.90 -11.34 -0.61
C ALA A 42 -9.21 -12.85 -0.58
N LEU A 43 -8.17 -13.68 -0.42
CA LEU A 43 -8.32 -15.13 -0.29
C LEU A 43 -9.05 -15.50 1.01
N GLU A 44 -8.66 -14.90 2.14
CA GLU A 44 -9.30 -15.15 3.43
C GLU A 44 -10.76 -14.69 3.45
N ALA A 45 -11.07 -13.53 2.86
CA ALA A 45 -12.44 -13.04 2.73
C ALA A 45 -13.28 -13.97 1.86
N THR A 46 -12.74 -14.43 0.72
CA THR A 46 -13.44 -15.36 -0.17
C THR A 46 -13.68 -16.71 0.52
N ASN A 47 -12.64 -17.26 1.18
CA ASN A 47 -12.75 -18.48 1.97
C ASN A 47 -13.78 -18.34 3.08
N LYS A 48 -13.85 -17.16 3.72
CA LYS A 48 -14.85 -16.88 4.75
C LYS A 48 -16.26 -16.91 4.17
N VAL A 49 -16.52 -16.27 3.03
CA VAL A 49 -17.85 -16.32 2.36
C VAL A 49 -18.23 -17.76 2.01
N ILE A 50 -17.30 -18.54 1.44
CA ILE A 50 -17.57 -19.95 1.12
C ILE A 50 -17.93 -20.74 2.39
N LYS A 51 -17.19 -20.53 3.48
CA LYS A 51 -17.39 -21.22 4.75
C LYS A 51 -18.68 -20.80 5.46
N ASP A 52 -18.94 -19.50 5.55
CA ASP A 52 -20.02 -18.96 6.38
C ASP A 52 -21.36 -18.99 5.62
N ASP A 53 -21.38 -18.69 4.32
CA ASP A 53 -22.61 -18.54 3.53
C ASP A 53 -22.86 -19.75 2.61
N GLY A 54 -21.80 -20.43 2.17
CA GLY A 54 -21.89 -21.54 1.23
C GLY A 54 -22.06 -22.89 1.92
N THR A 55 -21.02 -23.31 2.64
CA THR A 55 -20.96 -24.64 3.26
C THR A 55 -21.44 -24.65 4.70
N PHE A 56 -21.66 -23.48 5.31
CA PHE A 56 -21.96 -23.30 6.74
C PHE A 56 -20.96 -24.02 7.66
N ARG A 57 -19.70 -24.10 7.21
CA ARG A 57 -18.58 -24.81 7.87
C ARG A 57 -18.80 -26.32 8.03
N GLU A 58 -19.74 -26.89 7.31
CA GLU A 58 -20.02 -28.32 7.31
C GLU A 58 -19.28 -29.04 6.17
N ARG A 59 -19.04 -30.35 6.37
CA ARG A 59 -18.54 -31.22 5.31
C ARG A 59 -19.72 -31.73 4.48
N HIS A 60 -19.63 -31.57 3.17
CA HIS A 60 -20.68 -32.00 2.23
C HIS A 60 -20.22 -33.22 1.44
N VAL A 61 -21.14 -34.13 1.14
CA VAL A 61 -20.92 -35.17 0.11
C VAL A 61 -20.76 -34.51 -1.26
N LEU A 62 -20.05 -35.16 -2.19
CA LEU A 62 -19.66 -34.57 -3.47
C LEU A 62 -20.85 -33.98 -4.25
N SER A 63 -21.96 -34.71 -4.35
CA SER A 63 -23.17 -34.23 -5.05
C SER A 63 -23.72 -32.94 -4.46
N ARG A 64 -23.80 -32.86 -3.13
CA ARG A 64 -24.25 -31.65 -2.42
C ARG A 64 -23.25 -30.51 -2.56
N PHE A 65 -21.96 -30.80 -2.48
CA PHE A 65 -20.90 -29.81 -2.68
C PHE A 65 -20.99 -29.16 -4.06
N LEU A 66 -21.19 -29.94 -5.12
CA LEU A 66 -21.33 -29.40 -6.48
C LEU A 66 -22.53 -28.45 -6.60
N VAL A 67 -23.68 -28.80 -6.01
CA VAL A 67 -24.86 -27.91 -5.97
C VAL A 67 -24.55 -26.60 -5.25
N VAL A 68 -23.89 -26.67 -4.09
CA VAL A 68 -23.49 -25.48 -3.32
C VAL A 68 -22.51 -24.61 -4.12
N ALA A 69 -21.49 -25.21 -4.74
CA ALA A 69 -20.50 -24.51 -5.54
C ALA A 69 -21.15 -23.81 -6.75
N SER A 70 -22.05 -24.50 -7.47
CA SER A 70 -22.81 -23.92 -8.57
C SER A 70 -23.66 -22.73 -8.12
N ASN A 71 -24.32 -22.82 -6.97
CA ASN A 71 -25.11 -21.71 -6.42
C ASN A 71 -24.24 -20.50 -6.05
N ILE A 72 -23.07 -20.71 -5.44
CA ILE A 72 -22.12 -19.65 -5.10
C ILE A 72 -21.68 -18.92 -6.38
N ILE A 73 -21.27 -19.68 -7.41
CA ILE A 73 -20.82 -19.11 -8.68
C ILE A 73 -21.97 -18.35 -9.36
N ASN A 74 -23.17 -18.93 -9.40
CA ASN A 74 -24.34 -18.28 -9.98
C ASN A 74 -24.65 -16.95 -9.30
N ASN A 75 -24.67 -16.92 -7.97
CA ASN A 75 -24.91 -15.70 -7.19
C ASN A 75 -23.83 -14.65 -7.47
N TRP A 76 -22.55 -15.04 -7.46
CA TRP A 76 -21.45 -14.12 -7.75
C TRP A 76 -21.50 -13.56 -9.17
N SER A 77 -21.97 -14.35 -10.14
CA SER A 77 -22.18 -13.91 -11.52
C SER A 77 -23.34 -12.92 -11.62
N ILE A 78 -24.50 -13.22 -11.04
CA ILE A 78 -25.68 -12.34 -11.03
C ILE A 78 -25.36 -11.01 -10.35
N GLU A 79 -24.67 -11.03 -9.21
CA GLU A 79 -24.27 -9.82 -8.50
C GLU A 79 -23.33 -8.93 -9.32
N ARG A 80 -22.62 -9.47 -10.31
CA ARG A 80 -21.65 -8.76 -11.15
C ARG A 80 -22.15 -8.51 -12.58
N ASP A 81 -23.39 -8.91 -12.88
CA ASP A 81 -24.02 -8.64 -14.16
C ASP A 81 -24.20 -7.13 -14.33
N PRO A 82 -23.62 -6.48 -15.37
CA PRO A 82 -23.78 -5.05 -15.62
C PRO A 82 -25.23 -4.60 -15.88
N SER A 83 -26.13 -5.52 -16.24
CA SER A 83 -27.55 -5.23 -16.46
C SER A 83 -28.37 -5.15 -15.17
N SER A 84 -27.81 -5.60 -14.04
CA SER A 84 -28.47 -5.59 -12.74
C SER A 84 -28.54 -4.20 -12.14
N ILE A 85 -29.67 -3.85 -11.50
CA ILE A 85 -29.80 -2.57 -10.78
C ILE A 85 -28.80 -2.49 -9.61
N ASN A 86 -28.46 -3.64 -9.01
CA ASN A 86 -27.60 -3.73 -7.83
C ASN A 86 -26.20 -4.31 -8.14
N THR A 87 -25.69 -4.10 -9.35
CA THR A 87 -24.35 -4.56 -9.77
C THR A 87 -23.27 -4.17 -8.77
N LYS A 88 -22.53 -5.17 -8.29
CA LYS A 88 -21.29 -4.99 -7.54
C LYS A 88 -20.14 -4.75 -8.50
N LEU A 89 -19.72 -3.50 -8.61
CA LEU A 89 -18.57 -3.10 -9.42
C LEU A 89 -17.24 -3.43 -8.72
N PHE A 90 -16.24 -3.82 -9.50
CA PHE A 90 -14.88 -3.92 -9.00
C PHE A 90 -14.33 -2.53 -8.69
N ALA A 91 -13.74 -2.38 -7.51
CA ALA A 91 -13.00 -1.17 -7.19
C ALA A 91 -11.73 -1.12 -8.07
N THR A 92 -11.72 -0.20 -9.03
CA THR A 92 -10.57 0.07 -9.90
C THR A 92 -9.62 1.11 -9.32
N GLU A 93 -10.04 1.77 -8.24
CA GLU A 93 -9.28 2.82 -7.56
C GLU A 93 -9.15 2.54 -6.06
N PRO A 94 -8.05 2.99 -5.43
CA PRO A 94 -7.89 2.85 -3.99
C PRO A 94 -8.91 3.72 -3.24
N THR A 95 -9.59 3.12 -2.26
CA THR A 95 -10.44 3.88 -1.34
C THR A 95 -9.58 4.66 -0.35
N ILE A 96 -9.69 5.99 -0.36
CA ILE A 96 -8.87 6.87 0.49
C ILE A 96 -9.64 7.25 1.75
N CYS A 97 -9.25 6.67 2.88
CA CYS A 97 -9.88 6.99 4.16
C CYS A 97 -9.54 8.42 4.62
N LEU A 98 -10.43 9.02 5.41
CA LEU A 98 -10.26 10.40 5.88
C LEU A 98 -8.98 10.59 6.71
N ASN A 99 -8.53 9.55 7.43
CA ASN A 99 -7.27 9.60 8.17
C ASN A 99 -6.07 9.78 7.24
N LEU A 100 -6.04 9.05 6.12
CA LEU A 100 -4.99 9.17 5.13
C LEU A 100 -5.03 10.54 4.45
N TRP A 101 -6.21 11.07 4.11
CA TRP A 101 -6.33 12.45 3.62
C TRP A 101 -5.72 13.49 4.56
N THR A 102 -5.88 13.29 5.87
CA THR A 102 -5.41 14.24 6.90
C THR A 102 -3.90 14.20 7.02
N THR A 103 -3.32 13.01 7.14
CA THR A 103 -1.85 12.86 7.22
C THR A 103 -1.17 13.29 5.93
N SER A 104 -1.81 13.09 4.77
CA SER A 104 -1.34 13.59 3.48
C SER A 104 -1.39 15.11 3.38
N TYR A 105 -2.46 15.73 3.87
CA TYR A 105 -2.58 17.19 3.90
C TYR A 105 -1.53 17.84 4.81
N GLN A 106 -1.34 17.30 6.02
CA GLN A 106 -0.28 17.75 6.93
C GLN A 106 1.10 17.57 6.29
N TRP A 107 1.37 16.43 5.65
CA TRP A 107 2.62 16.21 4.93
C TRP A 107 2.81 17.20 3.78
N ALA A 108 1.76 17.48 2.99
CA ALA A 108 1.81 18.44 1.89
C ALA A 108 2.15 19.85 2.38
N LYS A 109 1.73 20.21 3.60
CA LYS A 109 2.03 21.48 4.26
C LYS A 109 3.36 21.52 5.01
N SER A 110 4.05 20.39 5.16
CA SER A 110 5.38 20.35 5.78
C SER A 110 6.42 21.11 4.93
N SER A 111 7.51 21.53 5.57
CA SER A 111 8.69 22.17 4.98
C SER A 111 9.54 21.23 4.11
N LYS A 112 9.17 19.95 3.97
CA LYS A 112 9.97 18.96 3.22
C LYS A 112 10.15 19.38 1.77
N ASN A 113 11.41 19.59 1.38
CA ASN A 113 11.85 19.84 0.02
C ASN A 113 11.80 18.55 -0.81
N VAL A 114 11.38 18.69 -2.06
CA VAL A 114 11.20 17.58 -3.00
C VAL A 114 12.00 17.89 -4.26
N ILE A 115 12.85 16.97 -4.67
CA ILE A 115 13.58 17.08 -5.94
C ILE A 115 12.72 16.42 -7.03
N CYS A 116 12.48 17.15 -8.12
CA CYS A 116 11.73 16.64 -9.27
C CYS A 116 12.68 16.36 -10.43
N ILE A 117 12.59 15.16 -11.00
CA ILE A 117 13.19 14.80 -12.28
C ILE A 117 12.04 14.53 -13.24
N LYS A 118 11.93 15.37 -14.28
CA LYS A 118 10.91 15.24 -15.31
C LYS A 118 11.37 14.27 -16.39
N ASN A 119 10.45 13.42 -16.86
CA ASN A 119 10.62 12.65 -18.09
C ASN A 119 9.36 12.82 -18.95
N ASP A 120 9.47 12.44 -20.22
CA ASP A 120 8.37 12.57 -21.19
C ASP A 120 7.11 11.80 -20.75
N VAL A 121 7.30 10.62 -20.14
CA VAL A 121 6.21 9.72 -19.73
C VAL A 121 5.74 9.97 -18.29
N SER A 122 6.67 10.22 -17.38
CA SER A 122 6.39 10.36 -15.94
C SER A 122 7.37 11.28 -15.24
N ASN A 123 6.85 12.00 -14.25
CA ASN A 123 7.67 12.81 -13.35
C ASN A 123 7.99 12.00 -12.09
N LYS A 124 9.27 11.99 -11.71
CA LYS A 124 9.75 11.38 -10.47
C LYS A 124 10.02 12.45 -9.43
N TYR A 125 9.51 12.24 -8.23
CA TYR A 125 9.61 13.14 -7.10
C TYR A 125 10.31 12.43 -5.94
N TYR A 126 11.47 12.91 -5.54
CA TYR A 126 12.29 12.33 -4.49
C TYR A 126 12.07 13.09 -3.18
N ILE A 127 11.73 12.35 -2.13
CA ILE A 127 11.25 12.85 -0.85
C ILE A 127 12.14 12.31 0.28
N PRO A 128 12.61 13.16 1.19
CA PRO A 128 13.37 12.70 2.36
C PRO A 128 12.49 11.92 3.33
N ALA A 129 12.97 10.73 3.73
CA ALA A 129 12.34 9.92 4.75
C ALA A 129 12.52 10.51 6.16
N GLY A 130 11.74 9.98 7.11
CA GLY A 130 11.83 10.38 8.52
C GLY A 130 11.63 11.89 8.74
N ASN A 131 12.49 12.49 9.56
CA ASN A 131 12.43 13.90 9.95
C ASN A 131 13.28 14.82 9.07
N LEU A 132 14.05 14.29 8.11
CA LEU A 132 14.89 15.09 7.23
C LEU A 132 14.05 16.04 6.37
N GLU A 133 14.43 17.31 6.26
CA GLU A 133 13.67 18.29 5.49
C GLU A 133 14.07 18.33 4.02
N SER A 134 15.31 17.98 3.68
CA SER A 134 15.81 18.04 2.31
C SER A 134 16.74 16.87 1.98
N ILE A 135 16.92 16.63 0.69
CA ILE A 135 17.91 15.69 0.13
C ILE A 135 18.91 16.54 -0.67
N SER A 136 20.21 16.24 -0.59
CA SER A 136 21.20 16.88 -1.46
C SER A 136 21.23 16.22 -2.84
N GLN A 137 21.64 16.95 -3.88
CA GLN A 137 21.80 16.35 -5.21
C GLN A 137 22.81 15.19 -5.21
N GLY A 138 23.85 15.28 -4.37
CA GLY A 138 24.84 14.20 -4.21
C GLY A 138 24.24 12.93 -3.63
N ASP A 139 23.34 13.03 -2.64
CA ASP A 139 22.65 11.88 -2.06
C ASP A 139 21.66 11.27 -3.04
N LEU A 140 20.98 12.11 -3.83
CA LEU A 140 20.11 11.63 -4.90
C LEU A 140 20.89 10.87 -5.98
N ASN A 141 22.03 11.40 -6.42
CA ASN A 141 22.89 10.72 -7.40
C ASN A 141 23.40 9.38 -6.86
N LYS A 142 23.76 9.32 -5.57
CA LYS A 142 24.14 8.08 -4.89
C LYS A 142 22.98 7.09 -4.80
N TYR A 143 21.74 7.56 -4.62
CA TYR A 143 20.55 6.73 -4.56
C TYR A 143 20.22 6.14 -5.94
N VAL A 144 20.18 6.96 -6.98
CA VAL A 144 19.80 6.54 -8.34
C VAL A 144 20.81 5.56 -8.93
N ASN A 145 22.11 5.81 -8.73
CA ASN A 145 23.17 4.96 -9.30
C ASN A 145 23.60 3.81 -8.40
N LYS A 146 22.91 3.58 -7.27
CA LYS A 146 23.37 2.59 -6.28
C LYS A 146 23.16 1.17 -6.78
N LYS A 147 24.22 0.36 -6.67
CA LYS A 147 24.10 -1.09 -6.59
C LYS A 147 24.28 -1.49 -5.13
N TRP A 148 23.35 -2.26 -4.60
CA TRP A 148 23.43 -2.73 -3.21
C TRP A 148 24.20 -4.04 -3.18
N THR A 149 25.43 -4.01 -2.66
CA THR A 149 26.23 -5.23 -2.46
C THR A 149 26.20 -5.71 -1.02
N THR A 150 25.68 -4.89 -0.10
CA THR A 150 25.49 -5.26 1.31
C THR A 150 24.12 -4.84 1.83
N PHE A 151 23.62 -5.55 2.84
CA PHE A 151 22.35 -5.23 3.49
C PHE A 151 22.32 -3.82 4.08
N ASN A 152 23.42 -3.36 4.69
CA ASN A 152 23.52 -1.99 5.22
C ASN A 152 23.41 -0.93 4.13
N GLN A 153 23.93 -1.18 2.92
CA GLN A 153 23.76 -0.28 1.79
C GLN A 153 22.32 -0.25 1.28
N PHE A 154 21.65 -1.39 1.29
CA PHE A 154 20.23 -1.53 0.97
C PHE A 154 19.35 -0.79 1.99
N MET A 155 19.62 -0.91 3.30
CA MET A 155 18.88 -0.21 4.35
C MET A 155 18.90 1.32 4.15
N LYS A 156 20.04 1.89 3.74
CA LYS A 156 20.14 3.31 3.39
C LYS A 156 19.27 3.75 2.20
N SER A 157 18.73 2.83 1.41
CA SER A 157 17.76 3.17 0.35
C SER A 157 16.41 3.61 0.91
N PHE A 158 16.11 3.28 2.18
CA PHE A 158 14.88 3.70 2.86
C PHE A 158 14.95 5.14 3.41
N ASP A 159 16.06 5.84 3.17
CA ASP A 159 16.21 7.25 3.52
C ASP A 159 15.54 8.20 2.50
N ILE A 160 15.20 7.68 1.30
CA ILE A 160 14.60 8.44 0.21
C ILE A 160 13.41 7.67 -0.37
N TRP A 161 12.25 8.34 -0.44
CA TRP A 161 11.09 7.84 -1.16
C TRP A 161 11.01 8.46 -2.54
N CYS A 162 10.77 7.64 -3.56
CA CYS A 162 10.48 8.09 -4.91
C CYS A 162 8.97 7.96 -5.14
N VAL A 163 8.32 9.04 -5.57
CA VAL A 163 6.94 9.05 -6.07
C VAL A 163 6.98 9.27 -7.57
N GLU A 164 6.36 8.39 -8.33
CA GLU A 164 6.26 8.48 -9.78
C GLU A 164 4.82 8.76 -10.17
N ILE A 165 4.60 9.90 -10.83
CA ILE A 165 3.29 10.34 -11.34
C ILE A 165 3.41 10.41 -12.85
N LYS A 166 2.58 9.65 -13.58
CA LYS A 166 2.56 9.74 -15.05
C LYS A 166 1.88 11.04 -15.48
N ASN A 167 2.33 11.61 -16.59
CA ASN A 167 1.85 12.91 -17.06
C ASN A 167 0.36 12.86 -17.49
N ASP A 168 -0.05 11.77 -18.14
CA ASP A 168 -1.37 11.62 -18.76
C ASP A 168 -2.33 10.70 -17.98
N SER A 169 -2.05 10.40 -16.71
CA SER A 169 -2.90 9.49 -15.91
C SER A 169 -3.50 10.16 -14.68
N ASP A 170 -4.57 9.56 -14.14
CA ASP A 170 -5.04 9.92 -12.80
C ASP A 170 -3.90 9.74 -11.80
N TRP A 171 -3.73 10.72 -10.91
CA TRP A 171 -2.72 10.67 -9.87
C TRP A 171 -2.90 9.48 -8.92
N LYS A 172 -4.10 8.90 -8.81
CA LYS A 172 -4.36 7.68 -8.03
C LYS A 172 -3.62 6.45 -8.55
N THR A 173 -3.23 6.43 -9.83
CA THR A 173 -2.43 5.34 -10.41
C THR A 173 -0.93 5.56 -10.25
N SER A 174 -0.52 6.59 -9.52
CA SER A 174 0.88 6.88 -9.23
C SER A 174 1.51 5.78 -8.37
N ARG A 175 2.83 5.69 -8.41
CA ARG A 175 3.61 4.71 -7.64
C ARG A 175 4.48 5.38 -6.60
N CYS A 176 4.76 4.68 -5.51
CA CYS A 176 5.69 5.17 -4.49
C CYS A 176 6.54 4.03 -3.92
N THR A 177 7.81 4.30 -3.60
CA THR A 177 8.70 3.28 -3.00
C THR A 177 8.57 3.15 -1.48
N CYS A 178 7.68 3.92 -0.83
CA CYS A 178 7.55 3.85 0.64
C CYS A 178 6.80 2.58 1.09
N PRO A 179 7.08 2.05 2.30
CA PRO A 179 6.45 0.83 2.82
C PRO A 179 4.92 0.89 2.86
N ALA A 180 4.35 2.06 3.16
CA ALA A 180 2.89 2.23 3.20
C ALA A 180 2.24 2.02 1.83
N PHE A 181 2.91 2.41 0.74
CA PHE A 181 2.44 2.17 -0.63
C PHE A 181 2.59 0.70 -1.00
N LEU A 182 3.75 0.09 -0.74
CA LEU A 182 3.98 -1.32 -1.03
C LEU A 182 2.91 -2.22 -0.40
N LYS A 183 2.42 -1.84 0.80
CA LYS A 183 1.35 -2.57 1.48
C LYS A 183 -0.07 -2.25 0.97
N ASN A 184 -0.37 -0.98 0.67
CA ASN A 184 -1.77 -0.52 0.48
C ASN A 184 -2.07 0.11 -0.88
N TYR A 185 -1.10 0.23 -1.77
CA TYR A 185 -1.20 0.92 -3.07
C TYR A 185 -1.60 2.39 -3.04
N ILE A 186 -1.64 2.96 -1.85
CA ILE A 186 -1.88 4.37 -1.66
C ILE A 186 -1.16 4.79 -0.38
N CYS A 187 -0.57 5.98 -0.42
CA CYS A 187 0.19 6.48 0.71
C CYS A 187 0.08 7.99 0.81
N LYS A 188 0.54 8.53 1.94
CA LYS A 188 0.51 9.96 2.19
C LYS A 188 1.36 10.77 1.23
N HIS A 189 2.41 10.16 0.65
CA HIS A 189 3.32 10.83 -0.28
C HIS A 189 2.68 11.05 -1.64
N ILE A 190 1.95 10.06 -2.17
CA ILE A 190 1.21 10.22 -3.44
C ILE A 190 0.17 11.32 -3.28
N ILE A 191 -0.75 11.16 -2.32
CA ILE A 191 -1.83 12.13 -2.10
C ILE A 191 -1.25 13.51 -1.78
N GLY A 192 -0.24 13.56 -0.92
CA GLY A 192 0.41 14.80 -0.53
C GLY A 192 1.09 15.53 -1.70
N MET A 193 1.78 14.79 -2.58
CA MET A 193 2.35 15.36 -3.80
C MET A 193 1.26 15.84 -4.76
N SER A 194 0.19 15.06 -4.94
CA SER A 194 -0.97 15.46 -5.74
C SER A 194 -1.63 16.73 -5.21
N ILE A 195 -1.69 16.93 -3.88
CA ILE A 195 -2.14 18.18 -3.25
C ILE A 195 -1.19 19.35 -3.59
N ARG A 196 0.13 19.16 -3.45
CA ARG A 196 1.13 20.20 -3.78
C ARG A 196 1.08 20.60 -5.26
N LEU A 197 0.88 19.62 -6.15
CA LEU A 197 0.75 19.79 -7.59
C LEU A 197 -0.65 20.25 -8.03
N LYS A 198 -1.59 20.44 -7.09
CA LYS A 198 -2.99 20.82 -7.36
C LYS A 198 -3.79 19.83 -8.24
N LEU A 199 -3.35 18.57 -8.31
CA LEU A 199 -4.05 17.49 -9.01
C LEU A 199 -5.28 16.99 -8.23
N CYS A 200 -5.33 17.22 -6.92
CA CYS A 200 -6.49 16.89 -6.11
C CYS A 200 -6.75 17.92 -4.99
N LYS A 201 -8.00 17.94 -4.50
CA LYS A 201 -8.41 18.80 -3.39
C LYS A 201 -8.77 17.92 -2.18
N PRO A 202 -8.11 18.10 -1.02
CA PRO A 202 -8.43 17.31 0.15
C PRO A 202 -9.82 17.71 0.70
N PRO A 203 -10.60 16.74 1.22
CA PRO A 203 -11.92 17.01 1.76
C PRO A 203 -11.85 18.00 2.94
N PRO A 204 -12.84 18.88 3.15
CA PRO A 204 -12.79 19.90 4.21
C PRO A 204 -12.52 19.31 5.60
N ALA A 205 -13.14 18.17 5.92
CA ALA A 205 -12.94 17.49 7.20
C ALA A 205 -11.49 17.03 7.46
N ALA A 206 -10.68 16.84 6.41
CA ALA A 206 -9.25 16.54 6.53
C ALA A 206 -8.41 17.75 6.96
N LYS A 207 -8.91 18.97 6.77
CA LYS A 207 -8.20 20.22 7.10
C LYS A 207 -8.45 20.67 8.55
N ASN A 208 -9.47 20.12 9.21
CA ASN A 208 -9.89 20.53 10.55
C ASN A 208 -8.94 20.08 11.67
N VAL A 209 -7.92 19.27 11.36
CA VAL A 209 -6.94 18.81 12.35
C VAL A 209 -5.74 19.76 12.31
N PRO A 210 -5.33 20.36 13.44
CA PRO A 210 -4.13 21.18 13.51
C PRO A 210 -2.91 20.44 12.96
N ILE A 211 -1.96 21.20 12.41
CA ILE A 211 -0.71 20.63 11.90
C ILE A 211 0.08 20.04 13.09
N GLY A 212 0.58 18.82 12.93
CA GLY A 212 1.32 18.10 13.99
C GLY A 212 0.45 17.24 14.91
N GLU A 213 -0.87 17.40 14.89
CA GLU A 213 -1.77 16.59 15.70
C GLU A 213 -2.31 15.37 14.94
N LYS A 214 -2.50 14.26 15.67
CA LYS A 214 -3.21 13.09 15.15
C LYS A 214 -4.71 13.28 15.32
N ARG A 215 -5.51 12.86 14.33
CA ARG A 215 -6.97 12.82 14.50
C ARG A 215 -7.34 11.88 15.64
N LYS A 216 -8.20 12.34 16.56
CA LYS A 216 -8.80 11.51 17.62
C LYS A 216 -9.68 10.41 17.03
N ARG A 217 -9.78 9.27 17.72
CA ARG A 217 -10.66 8.16 17.34
C ARG A 217 -12.13 8.60 17.45
N GLY A 218 -12.97 8.17 16.50
CA GLY A 218 -14.41 8.46 16.49
C GLY A 218 -14.86 9.27 15.26
N ARG A 219 -16.17 9.48 15.17
CA ARG A 219 -16.79 10.25 14.08
C ARG A 219 -16.37 11.72 14.17
N PRO A 220 -15.88 12.34 13.08
CA PRO A 220 -15.57 13.77 13.08
C PRO A 220 -16.81 14.62 13.35
N ALA A 221 -16.68 15.60 14.24
CA ALA A 221 -17.71 16.61 14.42
C ALA A 221 -17.82 17.48 13.15
N LYS A 222 -19.05 17.84 12.77
CA LYS A 222 -19.27 18.81 11.68
C LYS A 222 -18.73 20.18 12.11
N ALA A 223 -18.17 20.93 11.16
CA ALA A 223 -17.73 22.30 11.43
C ALA A 223 -18.92 23.14 11.91
N ARG A 224 -18.74 23.89 13.01
CA ARG A 224 -19.75 24.87 13.47
C ARG A 224 -19.81 26.02 12.45
N ARG A 225 -21.01 26.52 12.15
CA ARG A 225 -21.16 27.69 11.26
C ARG A 225 -20.41 28.88 11.85
N ALA A 226 -19.77 29.68 11.01
CA ALA A 226 -19.14 30.91 11.44
C ALA A 226 -20.19 31.82 12.09
N LEU A 227 -19.81 32.46 13.20
CA LEU A 227 -20.66 33.41 13.91
C LEU A 227 -20.81 34.64 13.00
N LEU A 228 -22.02 34.87 12.49
CA LEU A 228 -22.37 36.13 11.84
C LEU A 228 -22.57 37.15 12.96
N MET A 229 -21.60 38.04 13.18
CA MET A 229 -21.84 39.23 14.01
C MET A 229 -22.78 40.13 13.20
N GLN A 230 -23.97 40.39 13.73
CA GLN A 230 -24.89 41.41 13.25
C GLN A 230 -24.60 42.74 13.93
#